data_AF-A0A412AWE5-F1
#
_entry.id   AF-A0A412AWE5-F1
#
_cell.length_a   1.000
_cell.length_b   1.000
_cell.length_c   1.000
_cell.angle_alpha   90.00
_cell.angle_beta   90.00
_cell.angle_gamma   90.00
#
_symmetry.space_group_name_H-M   'P 1'
#
loop_
_entity.id
_entity.type
_entity.pdbx_description
1 polymer ?
#
loop_
_entity_poly.entity_id
_entity_poly.type
_entity_poly.pdbx_seq_one_letter_code
_entity_poly.pdbx_strand_id
1 'polypeptide(L)' 'MNWINVNRITPKPFVSVLCRMPGEKPFPTVHEGYISDDGIWVVYGFKREPGEVTHWTDMPEYPGDEED' A
#
# COMPACT_ATOMS: atom_id res chain seq x y z
N MET A 1 -5.99 -7.00 -10.09
CA MET A 1 -5.65 -6.41 -8.77
C MET A 1 -6.88 -6.50 -7.88
N ASN A 2 -6.75 -7.13 -6.72
CA ASN A 2 -7.82 -7.26 -5.74
C ASN A 2 -7.57 -6.25 -4.63
N TRP A 3 -8.29 -5.14 -4.64
CA TRP A 3 -8.15 -4.11 -3.61
C TRP A 3 -8.77 -4.55 -2.28
N ILE A 4 -7.97 -4.54 -1.23
CA ILE A 4 -8.31 -5.00 0.12
C ILE A 4 -8.48 -3.79 1.03
N ASN A 5 -9.61 -3.71 1.75
CA ASN A 5 -9.85 -2.66 2.72
C ASN A 5 -8.94 -2.82 3.95
N VAL A 6 -8.25 -1.74 4.35
CA VAL A 6 -7.27 -1.77 5.47
C VAL A 6 -7.88 -2.16 6.81
N ASN A 7 -9.18 -1.91 7.01
CA ASN A 7 -9.88 -2.27 8.25
C ASN A 7 -10.19 -3.78 8.34
N ARG A 8 -10.06 -4.52 7.23
CA ARG A 8 -10.29 -5.97 7.20
C ARG A 8 -9.02 -6.75 7.48
N ILE A 9 -7.95 -6.41 6.76
CA ILE A 9 -6.65 -7.08 6.85
C ILE A 9 -5.58 -6.14 6.29
N THR A 10 -4.40 -6.20 6.88
CA THR A 10 -3.20 -5.49 6.44
C THR A 10 -2.20 -6.49 5.85
N PRO A 11 -1.29 -6.06 4.98
CA PRO A 11 -0.18 -6.91 4.55
C PRO A 11 0.72 -7.24 5.74
N LYS A 12 1.67 -8.16 5.54
CA LYS A 12 2.76 -8.36 6.51
C LYS A 12 3.59 -7.07 6.60
N PRO A 13 4.16 -6.75 7.78
CA PRO A 13 5.02 -5.59 7.92
C PRO A 13 6.17 -5.57 6.90
N PHE A 14 6.48 -4.38 6.39
CA PHE A 14 7.57 -4.10 5.44
C PHE A 14 7.45 -4.77 4.06
N VAL A 15 6.32 -5.41 3.74
CA VAL A 15 6.04 -5.88 2.37
C VAL A 15 5.56 -4.71 1.53
N SER A 16 6.22 -4.50 0.38
CA SER A 16 5.82 -3.46 -0.58
C SER A 16 4.49 -3.81 -1.25
N VAL A 17 3.57 -2.85 -1.26
CA VAL A 17 2.22 -2.97 -1.81
C VAL A 17 1.81 -1.65 -2.48
N LEU A 18 0.79 -1.69 -3.33
CA LEU A 18 0.13 -0.48 -3.80
C LEU A 18 -0.93 -0.04 -2.79
N CYS A 19 -0.81 1.19 -2.30
CA CYS A 19 -1.68 1.86 -1.34
C CYS A 19 -2.62 2.84 -2.05
N ARG A 20 -3.91 2.84 -1.70
CA ARG A 20 -4.90 3.78 -2.23
C ARG A 20 -5.20 4.91 -1.26
N MET A 21 -4.89 6.14 -1.67
CA MET A 21 -5.02 7.37 -0.89
C MET A 21 -5.93 8.39 -1.60
N PRO A 22 -7.26 8.31 -1.39
CA PRO A 22 -8.21 9.15 -2.12
C PRO A 22 -8.09 10.65 -1.84
N GLY A 23 -7.49 11.03 -0.71
CA GLY A 23 -7.32 12.42 -0.30
C GLY A 23 -6.29 13.20 -1.13
N GLU A 24 -5.44 12.53 -1.90
CA GLU A 24 -4.36 13.17 -2.66
C GLU A 24 -4.81 13.83 -3.97
N LYS A 25 -6.10 13.81 -4.29
CA LYS A 25 -6.63 14.55 -5.45
C LYS A 25 -6.21 16.04 -5.40
N PRO A 26 -5.80 16.63 -6.54
CA PRO A 26 -5.89 16.10 -7.92
C PRO A 26 -4.68 15.25 -8.36
N PHE A 27 -3.74 14.95 -7.46
CA PHE A 27 -2.58 14.11 -7.77
C PHE A 27 -2.99 12.63 -7.89
N PRO A 28 -2.08 11.75 -8.37
CA PRO A 28 -2.31 10.32 -8.31
C PRO A 28 -2.73 9.90 -6.90
N THR A 29 -3.53 8.83 -6.81
CA THR A 29 -4.13 8.36 -5.54
C THR A 29 -3.72 6.92 -5.22
N VAL A 30 -2.73 6.41 -5.95
CA VAL A 30 -2.20 5.05 -5.82
C VAL A 30 -0.69 5.13 -5.79
N HIS A 31 -0.09 4.61 -4.73
CA HIS A 31 1.32 4.80 -4.41
C HIS A 31 1.92 3.53 -3.84
N GLU A 32 3.19 3.29 -4.10
CA GLU A 32 3.93 2.26 -3.39
C GLU A 32 4.07 2.63 -1.91
N GLY A 33 3.85 1.66 -1.03
CA GLY A 33 4.05 1.80 0.40
C GLY A 33 4.06 0.47 1.11
N TYR A 34 4.16 0.52 2.43
CA TYR A 34 4.10 -0.65 3.31
C TYR A 34 3.49 -0.26 4.66
N ILE A 35 3.14 -1.25 5.47
CA ILE A 35 2.80 -1.04 6.89
C ILE A 35 4.01 -1.41 7.75
N SER A 36 4.39 -0.58 8.71
CA SER A 36 5.45 -0.91 9.68
C SER A 36 4.96 -1.88 10.76
N ASP A 37 5.89 -2.38 11.57
CA ASP A 37 5.62 -3.30 12.69
C ASP A 37 4.76 -2.67 13.79
N ASP A 38 4.82 -1.34 13.96
CA ASP A 38 3.93 -0.55 14.81
C ASP A 38 2.52 -0.30 14.21
N GLY A 39 2.23 -0.85 13.03
CA GLY A 39 0.91 -0.76 12.37
C GLY A 39 0.66 0.56 11.63
N ILE A 40 1.69 1.39 11.44
CA ILE A 40 1.57 2.67 10.73
C ILE A 40 1.87 2.48 9.24
N TRP A 41 1.04 3.09 8.38
CA TRP A 41 1.32 3.10 6.95
C TRP A 41 2.47 4.06 6.63
N VAL A 42 3.43 3.60 5.84
CA VAL A 42 4.51 4.41 5.30
C VAL A 42 4.38 4.45 3.78
N VAL A 43 4.13 5.64 3.24
CA VAL A 43 3.96 5.88 1.81
C VAL A 43 4.82 7.08 1.42
N TYR A 44 5.55 6.99 0.30
CA TYR A 44 6.54 8.00 -0.09
C TYR A 44 7.64 8.26 0.97
N GLY A 45 7.91 7.30 1.86
CA GLY A 45 8.84 7.47 2.97
C GLY A 45 8.30 8.28 4.15
N PHE A 46 7.01 8.66 4.13
CA PHE A 46 6.36 9.38 5.22
C PHE A 46 5.36 8.48 5.95
N LYS A 47 5.36 8.53 7.28
CA LYS A 47 4.28 7.95 8.09
C LYS A 47 2.98 8.68 7.76
N ARG A 48 1.91 7.92 7.51
CA ARG A 48 0.59 8.45 7.16
C ARG A 48 -0.34 8.43 8.36
N GLU A 49 -1.24 9.41 8.39
CA GLU A 49 -2.27 9.52 9.42
C GLU A 49 -3.33 8.40 9.25
N PRO A 50 -3.99 7.99 10.34
CA PRO A 50 -5.07 7.01 10.26
C PRO A 50 -6.15 7.42 9.26
N GLY A 51 -6.45 6.52 8.32
CA GLY A 51 -7.49 6.72 7.29
C GLY A 51 -7.01 7.36 5.98
N GLU A 52 -5.76 7.83 5.90
CA GLU A 52 -5.21 8.31 4.62
C GLU A 52 -5.07 7.18 3.60
N VAL A 53 -4.58 6.01 4.03
CA VAL A 53 -4.60 4.78 3.25
C VAL A 53 -5.92 4.05 3.50
N THR A 54 -6.69 3.82 2.42
CA THR A 54 -8.03 3.20 2.51
C THR A 54 -8.05 1.75 2.05
N HIS A 55 -7.23 1.42 1.07
CA HIS A 55 -7.13 0.09 0.48
C HIS A 55 -5.69 -0.19 0.08
N TRP A 56 -5.36 -1.46 -0.06
CA TRP A 56 -4.09 -1.90 -0.61
C TRP A 56 -4.29 -3.07 -1.58
N THR A 57 -3.32 -3.34 -2.43
CA THR A 57 -3.24 -4.54 -3.26
C THR A 57 -1.77 -4.95 -3.39
N ASP A 58 -1.51 -6.23 -3.57
CA ASP A 58 -0.16 -6.74 -3.82
C ASP A 58 0.48 -6.00 -5.01
N MET A 59 1.82 -5.86 -4.98
CA MET A 59 2.57 -5.38 -6.13
C MET A 59 2.33 -6.32 -7.31
N PRO A 60 2.12 -5.78 -8.53
CA PRO A 60 2.00 -6.62 -9.71
C PRO A 60 3.32 -7.33 -9.97
N GLU A 61 3.25 -8.62 -10.29
CA GLU A 61 4.39 -9.37 -10.83
C GLU A 61 4.68 -8.88 -12.25
N TYR A 62 5.94 -8.55 -12.54
CA TYR A 62 6.33 -8.22 -13.90
C TYR A 62 6.60 -9.52 -14.67
N PRO A 63 6.19 -9.63 -15.95
CA PRO A 63 6.52 -10.79 -16.76
C PRO A 63 8.05 -10.98 -16.83
N GLY A 64 8.56 -12.08 -16.27
CA GLY A 64 10.00 -12.37 -16.18
C GLY A 64 10.59 -12.26 -14.77
N ASP A 65 9.81 -11.87 -13.75
CA ASP A 65 10.20 -11.92 -12.33
C ASP A 65 10.02 -13.33 -11.71
N GLU A 66 9.73 -14.35 -12.53
CA GLU A 66 9.84 -15.75 -12.10
C GLU A 66 11.33 -16.02 -11.84
N GLU A 67 11.74 -15.96 -10.55
CA GLU A 67 13.09 -16.34 -10.12
C GLU A 67 13.43 -17.75 -10.64
N ASP A 68 14.56 -17.88 -11.35
CA ASP A 68 15.21 -19.16 -11.69
C ASP A 68 15.54 -19.99 -10.43
#